data_AF-A0A813RN32-F1
#
_entry.id   AF-A0A813RN32-F1
#
_cell.length_a   1.000
_cell.length_b   1.000
_cell.length_c   1.000
_cell.angle_alpha   90.00
_cell.angle_beta   90.00
_cell.angle_gamma   90.00
#
_symmetry.space_group_name_H-M   'P 1'
#
loop_
_entity.id
_entity.type
_entity.pdbx_description
1 polymer ?
#
loop_
_entity_poly.entity_id
_entity_poly.type
_entity_poly.pdbx_seq_one_letter_code
_entity_poly.pdbx_strand_id
1 'polypeptide(L)'
;MSMIFALLICLSIQQIIVTEAYDEKYSLDDDIPEKFYVTHEAWFNISVRENKISEPIKTKQIVIGLFGEICPMTVTNFATITKGLRRGSEKYTYKGTPIHRIVRDFVIQTGDFTNGDGTGGKSIYGDKFIDENYILSHRSPGWVSMANYGKDTNGAQWFVTLVPARWLDGHHVAFGRVISGMDFVYELGEMETFRGTSIPKKYIVIDDCGLNDITKYELTYAQLGSYDDLVSSS
;
A
#
# COMPACT_ATOMS: atom_id res chain seq x y z
N MET A 1 50.57 7.19 24.33
CA MET A 1 49.71 7.78 23.26
C MET A 1 49.49 6.83 22.07
N SER A 2 49.66 5.50 22.23
CA SER A 2 49.74 4.57 21.08
C SER A 2 48.61 3.53 20.98
N MET A 3 47.80 3.30 22.02
CA MET A 3 46.75 2.27 21.99
C MET A 3 45.35 2.80 21.64
N ILE A 4 45.04 4.06 22.00
CA ILE A 4 43.70 4.64 21.79
C ILE A 4 43.46 4.95 20.30
N PHE A 5 44.49 5.36 19.57
CA PHE A 5 44.40 5.61 18.12
C PHE A 5 44.16 4.33 17.30
N ALA A 6 44.77 3.21 17.70
CA ALA A 6 44.58 1.93 17.01
C ALA A 6 43.15 1.37 17.19
N LEU A 7 42.53 1.59 18.37
CA LEU A 7 41.17 1.13 18.64
C LEU A 7 40.11 1.92 17.85
N LEU A 8 40.30 3.23 17.71
CA LEU A 8 39.42 4.11 16.92
C LEU A 8 39.48 3.79 15.41
N ILE A 9 40.69 3.53 14.89
CA ILE A 9 40.86 3.11 13.49
C ILE A 9 40.20 1.75 13.25
N CYS A 10 40.36 0.79 14.17
CA CYS A 10 39.75 -0.53 14.05
C CYS A 10 38.20 -0.49 14.07
N LEU A 11 37.60 0.33 14.94
CA LEU A 11 36.15 0.56 14.97
C LEU A 11 35.66 1.21 13.67
N SER A 12 36.38 2.20 13.13
CA SER A 12 36.01 2.84 11.86
C SER A 12 36.11 1.88 10.68
N ILE A 13 37.13 1.02 10.64
CA ILE A 13 37.31 0.02 9.59
C ILE A 13 36.24 -1.07 9.72
N GLN A 14 35.90 -1.53 10.93
CA GLN A 14 34.78 -2.46 11.12
C GLN A 14 33.45 -1.85 10.67
N GLN A 15 33.24 -0.56 10.92
CA GLN A 15 32.00 0.12 10.54
C GLN A 15 31.92 0.35 9.02
N ILE A 16 33.04 0.66 8.37
CA ILE A 16 33.17 0.74 6.91
C ILE A 16 32.94 -0.63 6.28
N ILE A 17 33.59 -1.70 6.76
CA ILE A 17 33.41 -3.06 6.25
C ILE A 17 31.96 -3.54 6.44
N VAL A 18 31.31 -3.20 7.56
CA VAL A 18 29.89 -3.52 7.77
C VAL A 18 29.00 -2.75 6.80
N THR A 19 29.35 -1.50 6.47
CA THR A 19 28.58 -0.67 5.53
C THR A 19 28.79 -1.12 4.09
N GLU A 20 30.03 -1.41 3.68
CA GLU A 20 30.36 -2.00 2.38
C GLU A 20 29.75 -3.39 2.21
N ALA A 21 29.74 -4.24 3.25
CA ALA A 21 29.08 -5.54 3.21
C ALA A 21 27.54 -5.45 3.27
N TYR A 22 26.99 -4.32 3.73
CA TYR A 22 25.55 -4.03 3.66
C TYR A 22 25.20 -3.54 2.26
N ASP A 23 25.99 -2.64 1.68
CA ASP A 23 25.81 -2.13 0.31
C ASP A 23 26.05 -3.23 -0.75
N GLU A 24 27.03 -4.12 -0.58
CA GLU A 24 27.24 -5.29 -1.47
C GLU A 24 26.11 -6.32 -1.36
N LYS A 25 25.42 -6.40 -0.22
CA LYS A 25 24.27 -7.30 -0.03
C LYS A 25 22.96 -6.71 -0.57
N TYR A 26 22.89 -5.40 -0.79
CA TYR A 26 21.69 -4.70 -1.22
C TYR A 26 21.97 -3.77 -2.42
N SER A 27 22.53 -4.32 -3.51
CA SER A 27 22.48 -3.64 -4.81
C SER A 27 21.00 -3.44 -5.18
N LEU A 28 20.57 -2.19 -5.33
CA LEU A 28 19.18 -1.80 -5.56
C LEU A 28 18.54 -2.37 -6.85
N ASP A 29 19.33 -3.03 -7.70
CA ASP A 29 18.90 -3.52 -9.01
C ASP A 29 18.75 -5.06 -9.10
N ASP A 30 19.29 -5.87 -8.17
CA ASP A 30 19.33 -7.34 -8.32
C ASP A 30 18.24 -8.13 -7.57
N ASP A 31 17.51 -7.52 -6.63
CA ASP A 31 16.52 -8.20 -5.77
C ASP A 31 15.04 -7.96 -6.15
N ILE A 32 14.79 -7.44 -7.36
CA ILE A 32 13.40 -7.30 -7.85
C ILE A 32 12.87 -8.70 -8.19
N PRO A 33 11.74 -9.14 -7.63
CA PRO A 33 11.15 -10.43 -7.97
C PRO A 33 10.91 -10.49 -9.48
N GLU A 34 11.54 -11.46 -10.14
CA GLU A 34 11.30 -11.70 -11.58
C GLU A 34 9.83 -12.05 -11.86
N LYS A 35 9.11 -12.51 -10.83
CA LYS A 35 7.73 -12.98 -10.90
C LYS A 35 6.92 -12.47 -9.72
N PHE A 36 5.70 -12.02 -10.02
CA PHE A 36 4.77 -11.50 -9.03
C PHE A 36 3.59 -12.45 -8.91
N TYR A 37 3.54 -13.20 -7.81
CA TYR A 37 2.43 -14.10 -7.54
C TYR A 37 1.33 -13.42 -6.72
N VAL A 38 0.12 -13.41 -7.26
CA VAL A 38 -1.08 -13.04 -6.52
C VAL A 38 -1.53 -14.26 -5.73
N THR A 39 -1.42 -14.18 -4.41
CA THR A 39 -1.82 -15.26 -3.50
C THR A 39 -3.21 -15.06 -2.93
N HIS A 40 -3.70 -13.81 -2.89
CA HIS A 40 -5.04 -13.45 -2.47
C HIS A 40 -5.57 -12.35 -3.38
N GLU A 41 -6.89 -12.33 -3.56
CA GLU A 41 -7.56 -11.32 -4.36
C GLU A 41 -8.70 -10.69 -3.55
N ALA A 42 -8.64 -9.38 -3.36
CA ALA A 42 -9.58 -8.63 -2.55
C ALA A 42 -10.45 -7.72 -3.44
N TRP A 43 -11.76 -7.86 -3.36
CA TRP A 43 -12.71 -7.02 -4.07
C TRP A 43 -13.34 -5.98 -3.14
N PHE A 44 -13.61 -4.79 -3.69
CA PHE A 44 -14.22 -3.67 -2.97
C PHE A 44 -15.30 -3.03 -3.84
N ASN A 45 -16.54 -3.03 -3.37
CA ASN A 45 -17.62 -2.24 -3.96
C ASN A 45 -17.55 -0.83 -3.37
N ILE A 46 -17.14 0.14 -4.18
CA ILE A 46 -16.96 1.52 -3.76
C ILE A 46 -18.08 2.37 -4.34
N SER A 47 -18.73 3.13 -3.46
CA SER A 47 -19.85 3.99 -3.80
C SER A 47 -19.52 5.46 -3.59
N VAL A 48 -20.06 6.28 -4.49
CA VAL A 48 -19.99 7.74 -4.47
C VAL A 48 -21.38 8.26 -4.14
N ARG A 49 -21.50 9.04 -3.07
CA ARG A 49 -22.77 9.59 -2.56
C ARG A 49 -22.65 11.10 -2.43
N GLU A 50 -23.79 11.80 -2.50
CA GLU A 50 -23.82 13.25 -2.25
C GLU A 50 -23.31 13.60 -0.85
N ASN A 51 -23.77 12.82 0.12
CA ASN A 51 -23.37 12.87 1.52
C ASN A 51 -23.59 11.48 2.16
N LYS A 52 -23.23 11.32 3.43
CA LYS A 52 -23.24 10.02 4.13
C LYS A 52 -24.61 9.32 4.17
N ILE A 53 -25.73 10.06 4.11
CA ILE A 53 -27.08 9.50 4.21
C ILE A 53 -27.78 9.36 2.85
N SER A 54 -27.15 9.83 1.78
CA SER A 54 -27.72 9.77 0.44
C SER A 54 -27.51 8.40 -0.20
N GLU A 55 -28.41 8.00 -1.08
CA GLU A 55 -28.22 6.81 -1.92
C GLU A 55 -26.98 6.96 -2.83
N PRO A 56 -26.34 5.84 -3.22
CA PRO A 56 -25.23 5.87 -4.17
C PRO A 56 -25.66 6.50 -5.50
N ILE A 57 -24.88 7.50 -5.95
CA ILE A 57 -24.97 8.06 -7.30
C ILE A 57 -24.30 7.10 -8.29
N LYS A 58 -23.22 6.45 -7.83
CA LYS A 58 -22.43 5.49 -8.60
C LYS A 58 -21.84 4.47 -7.64
N THR A 59 -21.86 3.21 -8.06
CA THR A 59 -21.16 2.12 -7.38
C THR A 59 -20.40 1.32 -8.43
N LYS A 60 -19.11 1.13 -8.21
CA LYS A 60 -18.26 0.28 -9.06
C LYS A 60 -17.37 -0.58 -8.18
N GLN A 61 -16.98 -1.73 -8.70
CA GLN A 61 -16.08 -2.65 -8.02
C GLN A 61 -14.63 -2.40 -8.47
N ILE A 62 -13.70 -2.46 -7.52
CA ILE A 62 -12.28 -2.61 -7.79
C ILE A 62 -11.80 -3.96 -7.23
N VAL A 63 -10.76 -4.52 -7.85
CA VAL A 63 -10.15 -5.77 -7.41
C VAL A 63 -8.65 -5.58 -7.26
N ILE A 64 -8.11 -6.03 -6.14
CA ILE A 64 -6.70 -5.91 -5.76
C ILE A 64 -6.09 -7.30 -5.65
N GLY A 65 -5.06 -7.57 -6.45
CA GLY A 65 -4.19 -8.72 -6.25
C GLY A 65 -3.16 -8.44 -5.14
N LEU A 66 -2.98 -9.39 -4.23
CA LEU A 66 -2.14 -9.25 -3.05
C LEU A 66 -0.94 -10.20 -3.11
N PHE A 67 0.24 -9.67 -2.79
CA PHE A 67 1.53 -10.38 -2.92
C PHE A 67 1.94 -11.06 -1.61
N GLY A 68 1.13 -12.00 -1.13
CA GLY A 68 1.31 -12.60 0.20
C GLY A 68 2.53 -13.52 0.36
N GLU A 69 3.23 -13.87 -0.73
CA GLU A 69 4.54 -14.53 -0.65
C GLU A 69 5.67 -13.51 -0.37
N ILE A 70 5.50 -12.27 -0.81
CA ILE A 70 6.50 -11.20 -0.64
C ILE A 70 6.24 -10.43 0.68
N CYS A 71 4.98 -10.15 0.99
CA CYS A 71 4.58 -9.42 2.21
C CYS A 71 3.54 -10.22 3.02
N PRO A 72 3.87 -11.41 3.54
CA PRO A 72 2.91 -12.27 4.25
C PRO A 72 2.21 -11.60 5.43
N MET A 73 2.91 -10.83 6.27
CA MET A 73 2.30 -10.14 7.42
C MET A 73 1.35 -9.04 6.97
N THR A 74 1.80 -8.20 6.04
CA THR A 74 1.03 -7.07 5.52
C THR A 74 -0.23 -7.54 4.80
N VAL A 75 -0.10 -8.57 3.95
CA VAL A 75 -1.22 -9.17 3.23
C VAL A 75 -2.17 -9.89 4.19
N THR A 76 -1.66 -10.60 5.21
CA THR A 76 -2.52 -11.24 6.22
C THR A 76 -3.34 -10.21 6.98
N ASN A 77 -2.73 -9.10 7.39
CA ASN A 77 -3.44 -7.99 8.03
C ASN A 77 -4.56 -7.44 7.12
N PHE A 78 -4.21 -7.07 5.88
CA PHE A 78 -5.13 -6.49 4.93
C PHE A 78 -6.28 -7.44 4.57
N ALA A 79 -5.97 -8.70 4.26
CA ALA A 79 -6.95 -9.71 3.87
C ALA A 79 -7.91 -10.06 5.03
N THR A 80 -7.39 -10.12 6.26
CA THR A 80 -8.22 -10.38 7.44
C THR A 80 -9.19 -9.24 7.72
N ILE A 81 -8.74 -7.98 7.64
CA ILE A 81 -9.63 -6.81 7.79
C ILE A 81 -10.64 -6.78 6.63
N THR A 82 -10.22 -7.11 5.41
CA THR A 82 -11.13 -7.18 4.24
C THR A 82 -12.25 -8.21 4.45
N LYS A 83 -11.91 -9.43 4.89
CA LYS A 83 -12.88 -10.50 5.19
C LYS A 83 -13.78 -10.15 6.37
N GLY A 84 -13.30 -9.33 7.29
CA GLY A 84 -13.97 -9.00 8.53
C GLY A 84 -13.54 -9.93 9.66
N LEU A 85 -13.09 -9.33 10.76
CA LEU A 85 -12.74 -10.03 12.00
C LEU A 85 -13.46 -9.38 13.17
N ARG A 86 -13.98 -10.20 14.09
CA ARG A 86 -14.51 -9.74 15.37
C ARG A 86 -13.61 -10.24 16.50
N ARG A 87 -13.12 -9.32 17.32
CA ARG A 87 -12.30 -9.60 18.51
C ARG A 87 -12.95 -8.96 19.73
N GLY A 88 -13.72 -9.75 20.47
CA GLY A 88 -14.57 -9.23 21.54
C GLY A 88 -15.65 -8.27 21.01
N SER A 89 -15.69 -7.05 21.55
CA SER A 89 -16.58 -5.98 21.08
C SER A 89 -16.09 -5.30 19.81
N GLU A 90 -14.82 -5.46 19.45
CA GLU A 90 -14.20 -4.78 18.32
C GLU A 90 -14.50 -5.48 17.00
N LYS A 91 -14.76 -4.66 15.96
CA LYS A 91 -14.98 -5.11 14.59
C LYS A 91 -13.90 -4.51 13.69
N TYR A 92 -13.15 -5.37 13.03
CA TYR A 92 -12.13 -5.03 12.05
C TYR A 92 -12.75 -5.29 10.69
N THR A 93 -13.09 -4.25 9.95
CA THR A 93 -13.64 -4.40 8.59
C THR A 93 -13.41 -3.14 7.77
N TYR A 94 -13.09 -3.31 6.48
CA TYR A 94 -13.09 -2.17 5.56
C TYR A 94 -14.50 -1.80 5.10
N LYS A 95 -15.51 -2.65 5.30
CA LYS A 95 -16.91 -2.34 5.02
C LYS A 95 -17.38 -1.11 5.81
N GLY A 96 -17.89 -0.12 5.11
CA GLY A 96 -18.33 1.17 5.64
C GLY A 96 -17.20 2.20 5.81
N THR A 97 -15.97 1.88 5.39
CA THR A 97 -14.82 2.78 5.55
C THR A 97 -14.78 3.81 4.41
N PRO A 98 -14.66 5.11 4.71
CA PRO A 98 -14.59 6.15 3.70
C PRO A 98 -13.20 6.26 3.06
N ILE A 99 -13.18 6.64 1.79
CA ILE A 99 -11.99 7.23 1.16
C ILE A 99 -11.91 8.67 1.66
N HIS A 100 -11.10 8.87 2.70
CA HIS A 100 -11.03 10.13 3.45
C HIS A 100 -10.03 11.12 2.86
N ARG A 101 -9.15 10.66 1.97
CA ARG A 101 -8.10 11.49 1.37
C ARG A 101 -7.90 11.17 -0.11
N ILE A 102 -7.93 12.20 -0.94
CA ILE A 102 -7.64 12.17 -2.37
C ILE A 102 -6.64 13.29 -2.67
N VAL A 103 -5.52 12.92 -3.28
CA VAL A 103 -4.53 13.85 -3.81
C VAL A 103 -4.45 13.59 -5.31
N ARG A 104 -4.97 14.54 -6.10
CA ARG A 104 -4.94 14.48 -7.57
C ARG A 104 -3.51 14.23 -8.06
N ASP A 105 -3.38 13.40 -9.09
CA ASP A 105 -2.10 12.99 -9.67
C ASP A 105 -1.14 12.35 -8.66
N PHE A 106 -1.67 11.76 -7.58
CA PHE A 106 -0.84 11.08 -6.60
C PHE A 106 -1.48 9.82 -6.03
N VAL A 107 -2.47 9.95 -5.14
CA VAL A 107 -3.07 8.79 -4.44
C VAL A 107 -4.53 9.00 -4.07
N ILE A 108 -5.28 7.90 -3.99
CA ILE A 108 -6.49 7.80 -3.15
C ILE A 108 -6.16 6.99 -1.88
N GLN A 109 -6.63 7.43 -0.72
CA GLN A 109 -6.30 6.83 0.58
C GLN A 109 -7.56 6.54 1.42
N THR A 110 -7.57 5.36 2.03
CA THR A 110 -8.68 4.80 2.80
C THR A 110 -8.16 3.90 3.95
N GLY A 111 -9.04 3.11 4.57
CA GLY A 111 -8.68 2.06 5.54
C GLY A 111 -8.77 2.48 7.01
N ASP A 112 -9.10 3.74 7.30
CA ASP A 112 -9.43 4.19 8.66
C ASP A 112 -10.87 3.78 9.01
N PHE A 113 -11.05 2.52 9.41
CA PHE A 113 -12.34 1.99 9.80
C PHE A 113 -12.80 2.39 11.21
N THR A 114 -11.98 3.13 11.97
CA THR A 114 -12.33 3.55 13.34
C THR A 114 -12.87 4.97 13.38
N ASN A 115 -12.17 5.92 12.74
CA ASN A 115 -12.56 7.35 12.76
C ASN A 115 -13.02 7.84 11.39
N GLY A 116 -12.51 7.25 10.30
CA GLY A 116 -12.89 7.59 8.93
C GLY A 116 -12.36 8.94 8.45
N ASP A 117 -11.37 9.52 9.14
CA ASP A 117 -10.79 10.83 8.84
C ASP A 117 -9.26 10.80 8.67
N GLY A 118 -8.67 9.61 8.82
CA GLY A 118 -7.23 9.39 8.76
C GLY A 118 -6.58 9.32 10.13
N THR A 119 -7.21 9.75 11.22
CA THR A 119 -6.57 9.72 12.56
C THR A 119 -6.58 8.33 13.20
N GLY A 120 -7.33 7.38 12.62
CA GLY A 120 -7.54 6.05 13.18
C GLY A 120 -6.95 4.90 12.35
N GLY A 121 -7.59 3.74 12.46
CA GLY A 121 -7.17 2.50 11.84
C GLY A 121 -6.08 1.77 12.63
N LYS A 122 -6.31 0.48 12.85
CA LYS A 122 -5.39 -0.40 13.59
C LYS A 122 -5.27 -1.77 12.93
N SER A 123 -4.11 -2.38 13.09
CA SER A 123 -3.84 -3.69 12.52
C SER A 123 -4.48 -4.81 13.34
N ILE A 124 -4.52 -6.01 12.78
CA ILE A 124 -4.93 -7.21 13.52
C ILE A 124 -3.93 -7.59 14.63
N TYR A 125 -2.69 -7.09 14.53
CA TYR A 125 -1.59 -7.37 15.46
C TYR A 125 -1.53 -6.40 16.66
N GLY A 126 -2.31 -5.33 16.63
CA GLY A 126 -2.24 -4.22 17.58
C GLY A 126 -2.48 -2.88 16.88
N ASP A 127 -2.25 -1.77 17.57
CA ASP A 127 -2.48 -0.43 16.98
C ASP A 127 -1.60 -0.18 15.75
N LYS A 128 -0.36 -0.67 15.80
CA LYS A 128 0.63 -0.56 14.71
C LYS A 128 1.44 -1.86 14.56
N PHE A 129 2.08 -2.05 13.40
CA PHE A 129 3.06 -3.10 13.14
C PHE A 129 4.22 -2.58 12.26
N ILE A 130 5.33 -3.32 12.30
CA ILE A 130 6.60 -2.98 11.65
C ILE A 130 6.50 -2.91 10.12
N ASP A 131 7.44 -2.23 9.48
CA ASP A 131 7.65 -2.30 8.04
C ASP A 131 8.22 -3.67 7.68
N GLU A 132 7.49 -4.45 6.88
CA GLU A 132 7.85 -5.85 6.61
C GLU A 132 9.06 -5.98 5.67
N ASN A 133 9.03 -5.29 4.53
CA ASN A 133 10.13 -5.12 3.59
C ASN A 133 9.80 -4.02 2.57
N TYR A 134 10.77 -3.64 1.73
CA TYR A 134 10.61 -2.67 0.64
C TYR A 134 10.99 -3.25 -0.73
N ILE A 135 10.74 -4.55 -0.94
CA ILE A 135 11.08 -5.26 -2.19
C ILE A 135 10.24 -4.72 -3.36
N LEU A 136 8.99 -4.34 -3.09
CA LEU A 136 8.05 -3.85 -4.09
C LEU A 136 8.18 -2.32 -4.27
N SER A 137 8.34 -1.90 -5.52
CA SER A 137 8.48 -0.48 -5.90
C SER A 137 7.18 0.11 -6.45
N HIS A 138 6.91 1.38 -6.14
CA HIS A 138 5.78 2.18 -6.64
C HIS A 138 6.06 2.70 -8.06
N ARG A 139 6.51 1.82 -8.95
CA ARG A 139 7.03 2.16 -10.29
C ARG A 139 5.96 2.60 -11.31
N SER A 140 4.69 2.40 -11.01
CA SER A 140 3.58 2.72 -11.92
C SER A 140 2.34 3.17 -11.16
N PRO A 141 1.27 3.60 -11.84
CA PRO A 141 -0.05 3.65 -11.24
C PRO A 141 -0.55 2.28 -10.80
N GLY A 142 -1.50 2.26 -9.87
CA GLY A 142 -2.24 1.07 -9.44
C GLY A 142 -1.57 0.24 -8.34
N TRP A 143 -0.42 0.64 -7.82
CA TRP A 143 0.19 -0.02 -6.67
C TRP A 143 -0.59 0.29 -5.39
N VAL A 144 -0.74 -0.73 -4.55
CA VAL A 144 -1.44 -0.66 -3.26
C VAL A 144 -0.40 -0.81 -2.16
N SER A 145 -0.41 0.15 -1.24
CA SER A 145 0.64 0.30 -0.24
C SER A 145 0.11 0.83 1.09
N MET A 146 0.80 0.50 2.17
CA MET A 146 0.42 0.90 3.52
C MET A 146 0.67 2.39 3.75
N ALA A 147 -0.35 3.09 4.26
CA ALA A 147 -0.14 4.40 4.83
C ALA A 147 0.45 4.25 6.24
N ASN A 148 1.40 5.10 6.59
CA ASN A 148 2.05 5.12 7.89
C ASN A 148 2.33 6.58 8.34
N TYR A 149 2.76 6.71 9.59
CA TYR A 149 3.15 7.95 10.26
C TYR A 149 4.66 8.00 10.53
N GLY A 150 5.45 7.40 9.64
CA GLY A 150 6.86 7.13 9.82
C GLY A 150 7.14 5.63 10.02
N LYS A 151 8.43 5.31 10.21
CA LYS A 151 8.92 3.94 10.30
C LYS A 151 8.16 3.10 11.32
N ASP A 152 7.82 1.87 10.95
CA ASP A 152 7.20 0.85 11.81
C ASP A 152 5.82 1.27 12.38
N THR A 153 5.06 2.09 11.65
CA THR A 153 3.73 2.56 12.07
C THR A 153 2.61 2.14 11.11
N ASN A 154 2.72 0.96 10.51
CA ASN A 154 1.66 0.42 9.65
C ASN A 154 0.44 0.06 10.50
N GLY A 155 -0.77 0.37 10.00
CA GLY A 155 -2.03 0.08 10.70
C GLY A 155 -3.02 -0.64 9.79
N ALA A 156 -4.14 0.02 9.51
CA ALA A 156 -5.14 -0.45 8.55
C ALA A 156 -5.30 0.47 7.34
N GLN A 157 -4.68 1.65 7.37
CA GLN A 157 -4.78 2.59 6.27
C GLN A 157 -3.89 2.17 5.11
N TRP A 158 -4.41 2.36 3.91
CA TRP A 158 -3.73 2.02 2.66
C TRP A 158 -4.13 3.02 1.58
N PHE A 159 -3.30 3.10 0.55
CA PHE A 159 -3.54 3.96 -0.59
C PHE A 159 -3.30 3.22 -1.90
N VAL A 160 -3.88 3.76 -2.98
CA VAL A 160 -3.60 3.35 -4.36
C VAL A 160 -2.90 4.49 -5.07
N THR A 161 -1.79 4.21 -5.76
CA THR A 161 -1.08 5.20 -6.58
C THR A 161 -1.84 5.50 -7.87
N LEU A 162 -1.90 6.78 -8.25
CA LEU A 162 -2.46 7.26 -9.52
C LEU A 162 -1.35 7.54 -10.55
N VAL A 163 -0.11 7.67 -10.10
CA VAL A 163 1.09 7.90 -10.93
C VAL A 163 2.25 7.06 -10.41
N PRO A 164 3.35 6.87 -11.17
CA PRO A 164 4.61 6.39 -10.61
C PRO A 164 5.04 7.28 -9.43
N ALA A 165 5.36 6.66 -8.29
CA ALA A 165 5.64 7.36 -7.03
C ALA A 165 6.85 6.75 -6.30
N ARG A 166 7.96 6.52 -7.01
CA ARG A 166 9.18 5.86 -6.48
C ARG A 166 9.81 6.57 -5.27
N TRP A 167 9.49 7.83 -5.02
CA TRP A 167 9.90 8.52 -3.78
C TRP A 167 9.27 7.92 -2.50
N LEU A 168 8.26 7.06 -2.64
CA LEU A 168 7.67 6.28 -1.53
C LEU A 168 8.41 4.95 -1.28
N ASP A 169 9.29 4.54 -2.20
CA ASP A 169 10.11 3.34 -2.04
C ASP A 169 11.02 3.50 -0.81
N GLY A 170 11.19 2.43 -0.03
CA GLY A 170 11.93 2.47 1.24
C GLY A 170 11.19 3.16 2.40
N HIS A 171 10.00 3.71 2.18
CA HIS A 171 9.22 4.45 3.18
C HIS A 171 7.83 3.86 3.42
N HIS A 172 7.22 3.26 2.40
CA HIS A 172 5.90 2.65 2.48
C HIS A 172 5.96 1.21 1.95
N VAL A 173 5.34 0.28 2.68
CA VAL A 173 5.29 -1.14 2.28
C VAL A 173 4.23 -1.30 1.20
N ALA A 174 4.67 -1.40 -0.07
CA ALA A 174 3.82 -1.87 -1.15
C ALA A 174 3.54 -3.37 -0.98
N PHE A 175 2.30 -3.81 -1.18
CA PHE A 175 1.89 -5.20 -0.91
C PHE A 175 0.84 -5.75 -1.89
N GLY A 176 0.34 -4.91 -2.80
CA GLY A 176 -0.66 -5.34 -3.78
C GLY A 176 -0.75 -4.42 -4.98
N ARG A 177 -1.64 -4.75 -5.91
CA ARG A 177 -1.90 -3.99 -7.13
C ARG A 177 -3.36 -4.07 -7.53
N VAL A 178 -3.94 -2.98 -8.01
CA VAL A 178 -5.26 -3.00 -8.65
C VAL A 178 -5.17 -3.77 -9.97
N ILE A 179 -5.87 -4.90 -10.04
CA ILE A 179 -5.92 -5.76 -11.22
C ILE A 179 -7.21 -5.57 -12.04
N SER A 180 -8.24 -4.95 -11.45
CA SER A 180 -9.49 -4.58 -12.13
C SER A 180 -10.10 -3.33 -11.49
N GLY A 181 -10.74 -2.49 -12.31
CA GLY A 181 -11.40 -1.25 -11.85
C GLY A 181 -10.49 -0.03 -11.72
N MET A 182 -9.29 -0.04 -12.34
CA MET A 182 -8.37 1.09 -12.29
C MET A 182 -8.94 2.36 -12.96
N ASP A 183 -9.79 2.22 -13.98
CA ASP A 183 -10.54 3.32 -14.59
C ASP A 183 -11.37 4.08 -13.54
N PHE A 184 -11.99 3.34 -12.62
CA PHE A 184 -12.76 3.94 -11.55
C PHE A 184 -11.87 4.57 -10.49
N VAL A 185 -10.72 3.96 -10.17
CA VAL A 185 -9.74 4.56 -9.27
C VAL A 185 -9.26 5.92 -9.79
N TYR A 186 -8.99 6.05 -11.10
CA TYR A 186 -8.69 7.34 -11.72
C TYR A 186 -9.86 8.32 -11.62
N GLU A 187 -11.09 7.86 -11.90
CA GLU A 187 -12.28 8.70 -11.78
C GLU A 187 -12.44 9.25 -10.35
N LEU A 188 -12.18 8.43 -9.32
CA LEU A 188 -12.17 8.86 -7.93
C LEU A 188 -11.07 9.89 -7.68
N GLY A 189 -9.86 9.66 -8.21
CA GLY A 189 -8.71 10.57 -8.10
C GLY A 189 -8.96 11.98 -8.64
N GLU A 190 -9.87 12.13 -9.60
CA GLU A 190 -10.24 13.42 -10.20
C GLU A 190 -11.33 14.19 -9.45
N MET A 191 -11.98 13.55 -8.46
CA MET A 191 -13.10 14.17 -7.74
C MET A 191 -12.68 15.42 -6.97
N GLU A 192 -13.60 16.39 -6.92
CA GLU A 192 -13.36 17.63 -6.20
C GLU A 192 -13.14 17.42 -4.70
N THR A 193 -12.11 18.05 -4.17
CA THR A 193 -11.86 18.15 -2.73
C THR A 193 -12.28 19.52 -2.18
N PHE A 194 -12.42 19.62 -0.87
CA PHE A 194 -12.58 20.92 -0.23
C PHE A 194 -11.36 21.80 -0.48
N ARG A 195 -11.58 23.11 -0.62
CA ARG A 195 -10.53 24.07 -0.99
C ARG A 195 -9.37 24.01 0.00
N GLY A 196 -8.17 23.74 -0.51
CA GLY A 196 -6.95 23.67 0.30
C GLY A 196 -6.81 22.39 1.14
N THR A 197 -7.66 21.38 0.91
CA THR A 197 -7.57 20.09 1.58
C THR A 197 -7.58 18.94 0.57
N SER A 198 -7.22 17.75 1.04
CA SER A 198 -7.34 16.50 0.30
C SER A 198 -8.65 15.75 0.61
N ILE A 199 -9.61 16.39 1.30
CA ILE A 199 -10.85 15.74 1.72
C ILE A 199 -11.86 15.82 0.57
N PRO A 200 -12.40 14.71 0.05
CA PRO A 200 -13.40 14.72 -1.02
C PRO A 200 -14.67 15.46 -0.61
N LYS A 201 -15.26 16.22 -1.53
CA LYS A 201 -16.57 16.87 -1.30
C LYS A 201 -17.72 15.86 -1.26
N LYS A 202 -17.65 14.83 -2.09
CA LYS A 202 -18.60 13.72 -2.11
C LYS A 202 -18.21 12.69 -1.05
N TYR A 203 -19.20 12.01 -0.50
CA TYR A 203 -18.93 10.90 0.41
C TYR A 203 -18.64 9.64 -0.39
N ILE A 204 -17.38 9.19 -0.35
CA ILE A 204 -16.91 8.00 -1.07
C ILE A 204 -16.60 6.91 -0.05
N VAL A 205 -17.20 5.74 -0.20
CA VAL A 205 -17.19 4.69 0.83
C VAL A 205 -17.09 3.30 0.22
N ILE A 206 -16.38 2.41 0.92
CA ILE A 206 -16.39 0.96 0.65
C ILE A 206 -17.72 0.42 1.19
N ASP A 207 -18.74 0.25 0.35
CA ASP A 207 -20.05 -0.27 0.78
C ASP A 207 -19.95 -1.76 1.16
N ASP A 208 -19.11 -2.51 0.47
CA ASP A 208 -18.84 -3.92 0.78
C ASP A 208 -17.46 -4.35 0.28
N CYS A 209 -16.89 -5.38 0.91
CA CYS A 209 -15.60 -5.93 0.51
C CYS A 209 -15.49 -7.41 0.91
N GLY A 210 -14.59 -8.13 0.24
CA GLY A 210 -14.33 -9.53 0.53
C GLY A 210 -13.13 -10.06 -0.22
N LEU A 211 -12.91 -11.37 -0.11
CA LEU A 211 -11.86 -12.08 -0.83
C LEU A 211 -12.48 -13.01 -1.86
N ASN A 212 -11.87 -13.11 -3.03
CA ASN A 212 -12.19 -14.15 -4.02
C ASN A 212 -11.52 -15.47 -3.62
N ASP A 213 -12.19 -16.58 -3.93
CA ASP A 213 -11.59 -17.91 -3.85
C ASP A 213 -10.79 -18.16 -5.12
N ILE A 214 -9.46 -18.12 -5.01
CA ILE A 214 -8.54 -18.21 -6.15
C ILE A 214 -7.47 -19.26 -5.89
N THR A 215 -6.99 -19.88 -6.98
CA THR A 215 -5.68 -20.53 -6.96
C THR A 215 -4.62 -19.48 -7.29
N LYS A 216 -3.49 -19.49 -6.58
CA LYS A 216 -2.36 -18.58 -6.81
C LYS A 216 -2.01 -18.52 -8.30
N TYR A 217 -1.81 -17.31 -8.83
CA TYR A 217 -1.43 -17.08 -10.21
C TYR A 217 -0.35 -16.01 -10.34
N GLU A 218 0.38 -16.04 -11.46
CA GLU A 218 1.42 -15.07 -11.79
C GLU A 218 0.82 -13.88 -12.53
N LEU A 219 1.17 -12.65 -12.14
CA LEU A 219 0.89 -11.47 -12.95
C LEU A 219 1.96 -11.33 -14.04
N THR A 220 1.50 -11.12 -15.27
CA THR A 220 2.39 -10.79 -16.38
C THR A 220 2.97 -9.37 -16.22
N TYR A 221 4.14 -9.12 -16.81
CA TYR A 221 4.74 -7.78 -16.86
C TYR A 221 3.82 -6.72 -17.47
N ALA A 222 3.03 -7.09 -18.48
CA ALA A 222 2.02 -6.21 -19.07
C ALA A 222 0.94 -5.81 -18.04
N GLN A 223 0.50 -6.73 -17.18
CA GLN A 223 -0.45 -6.45 -16.09
C GLN A 223 0.18 -5.63 -14.95
N LEU A 224 1.50 -5.73 -14.79
CA LEU A 224 2.29 -4.89 -13.88
C LEU A 224 2.56 -3.49 -14.45
N GLY A 225 2.13 -3.21 -15.68
CA GLY A 225 2.16 -1.89 -16.30
C GLY A 225 3.53 -1.41 -16.75
N SER A 226 4.44 -2.30 -17.16
CA SER A 226 5.71 -1.92 -17.79
C SER A 226 5.91 -2.68 -19.11
N TYR A 227 5.74 -1.96 -20.22
CA TYR A 227 6.38 -2.28 -21.52
C TYR A 227 7.44 -1.22 -21.90
N ASP A 228 7.56 -0.11 -21.15
CA ASP A 228 8.41 1.04 -21.51
C ASP A 228 9.81 1.03 -20.88
N ASP A 229 10.18 0.03 -20.08
CA ASP A 229 11.52 -0.02 -19.45
C ASP A 229 12.52 -0.95 -20.16
N LEU A 230 12.17 -1.49 -21.33
CA LEU A 230 13.11 -2.23 -22.20
C LEU A 230 13.02 -1.68 -23.63
N VAL A 231 13.66 -0.53 -23.87
CA VAL A 231 14.60 -0.24 -24.98
C VAL A 231 14.88 1.27 -25.06
N SER A 232 16.16 1.58 -24.85
CA SER A 232 16.92 2.76 -25.29
C SER A 232 16.74 4.12 -24.59
N SER A 233 17.77 4.51 -23.84
CA SER A 233 18.51 5.72 -24.23
C SER A 233 20.01 5.38 -24.26
N SER A 234 20.53 5.39 -25.49
CA SER A 234 21.93 5.55 -25.95
C SER A 234 23.08 5.18 -25.04
#